data_AF-A0A956UIJ6-F1
#
_entry.id   AF-A0A956UIJ6-F1
#
_cell.length_a   1.000
_cell.length_b   1.000
_cell.length_c   1.000
_cell.angle_alpha   90.00
_cell.angle_beta   90.00
_cell.angle_gamma   90.00
#
_symmetry.space_group_name_H-M   'P 1'
#
loop_
_entity.id
_entity.type
_entity.pdbx_description
1 polymer ?
#
loop_
_entity_poly.entity_id
_entity_poly.type
_entity_poly.pdbx_seq_one_letter_code
_entity_poly.pdbx_strand_id
1 'polypeptide(L)'
;VLIENGILRGYLQDEMSARHFGVAPSGSGRRESFKHYIMPRMSNTLMLAGESNPDDIVRSVERGIYCVSFSGGQVNISNGDFVFSVTEAYMIENGRIGAPIRDVNLIGNGPDVLSKVTMVGSDYRLSDGRWTCGKDGQSVPVGVGLPTVLVSGITVGGTSVA
;
A
#
# COMPACT_ATOMS: atom_id res chain seq x y z
N VAL A 1 14.20 7.88 1.51
CA VAL A 1 13.38 7.15 2.50
C VAL A 1 12.26 8.08 2.94
N LEU A 2 10.99 7.65 2.86
CA LEU A 2 9.83 8.49 3.23
C LEU A 2 9.42 8.27 4.69
N ILE A 3 9.41 7.02 5.14
CA ILE A 3 9.12 6.60 6.50
C ILE A 3 10.25 5.67 6.93
N GLU A 4 10.79 5.89 8.12
CA GLU A 4 11.86 5.08 8.70
C GLU A 4 11.47 4.71 10.14
N ASN A 5 11.37 3.42 10.43
CA ASN A 5 10.98 2.91 11.76
C ASN A 5 9.69 3.57 12.29
N GLY A 6 8.69 3.72 11.41
CA GLY A 6 7.41 4.36 11.71
C GLY A 6 7.44 5.89 11.76
N ILE A 7 8.59 6.53 11.59
CA ILE A 7 8.74 7.99 11.64
C ILE A 7 8.77 8.57 10.23
N LEU A 8 7.90 9.55 9.97
CA LEU A 8 7.92 10.32 8.73
C LEU A 8 9.24 11.09 8.59
N ARG A 9 9.94 10.90 7.48
CA ARG A 9 11.23 11.54 7.18
C ARG A 9 11.15 12.64 6.13
N GLY A 10 10.14 12.60 5.25
CA GLY A 10 9.98 13.62 4.23
C GLY A 10 8.89 13.30 3.22
N TYR A 11 8.79 14.17 2.22
CA TYR A 11 7.80 14.11 1.16
C TYR A 11 8.46 14.01 -0.21
N LEU A 12 7.70 13.51 -1.18
CA LEU A 12 8.08 13.59 -2.58
C LEU A 12 7.89 15.01 -3.09
N GLN A 13 8.90 15.56 -3.75
CA GLN A 13 8.94 16.93 -4.23
C GLN A 13 9.24 16.98 -5.73
N ASP A 14 8.60 17.93 -6.41
CA ASP A 14 9.04 18.48 -7.68
C ASP A 14 9.85 19.77 -7.44
N GLU A 15 10.29 20.45 -8.49
CA GLU A 15 11.08 21.68 -8.33
C GLU A 15 10.27 22.81 -7.67
N MET A 16 9.00 22.98 -8.02
CA MET A 16 8.17 24.07 -7.51
C MET A 16 7.87 23.90 -6.01
N SER A 17 7.46 22.70 -5.61
CA SER A 17 7.20 22.36 -4.21
C SER A 17 8.47 22.36 -3.36
N ALA A 18 9.58 21.82 -3.87
CA ALA A 18 10.87 21.89 -3.20
C ALA A 18 11.29 23.34 -2.90
N ARG A 19 11.17 24.23 -3.91
CA ARG A 19 11.45 25.66 -3.75
C ARG A 19 10.52 26.32 -2.74
N HIS A 20 9.22 26.01 -2.80
CA HIS A 20 8.22 26.58 -1.87
C HIS A 20 8.53 26.21 -0.41
N PHE A 21 8.89 24.96 -0.15
CA PHE A 21 9.20 24.48 1.20
C PHE A 21 10.65 24.69 1.63
N GLY A 22 11.50 25.27 0.77
CA GLY A 22 12.93 25.49 1.08
C GLY A 22 13.72 24.19 1.26
N VAL A 23 13.34 23.12 0.56
CA VAL A 23 13.99 21.80 0.61
C VAL A 23 14.59 21.41 -0.74
N ALA A 24 15.40 20.36 -0.76
CA ALA A 24 15.95 19.83 -2.01
C ALA A 24 14.88 19.07 -2.84
N PRO A 25 14.92 19.15 -4.19
CA PRO A 25 14.10 18.28 -5.05
C PRO A 25 14.40 16.80 -4.82
N SER A 26 13.37 15.95 -4.81
CA SER A 26 13.53 14.50 -4.59
C SER A 26 13.56 13.68 -5.89
N GLY A 27 13.61 14.33 -7.05
CA GLY A 27 13.50 13.66 -8.35
C GLY A 27 12.10 13.11 -8.65
N SER A 28 11.06 13.62 -7.97
CA SER A 28 9.69 13.10 -8.07
C SER A 28 8.78 13.95 -8.94
N GLY A 29 9.29 14.99 -9.59
CA GLY A 29 8.55 15.77 -10.59
C GLY A 29 8.29 14.94 -11.85
N ARG A 30 7.05 14.49 -12.05
CA ARG A 30 6.65 13.73 -13.25
C ARG A 30 5.44 14.38 -13.91
N ARG A 31 5.34 14.20 -15.23
CA ARG A 31 4.20 14.57 -16.08
C ARG A 31 3.89 13.40 -17.01
N GLU A 32 2.64 13.26 -17.41
CA GLU A 32 2.24 12.21 -18.38
C GLU A 32 2.82 12.47 -19.77
N SER A 33 2.77 13.72 -20.24
CA SER A 33 3.23 14.10 -21.57
C SER A 33 3.56 15.59 -21.64
N PHE A 34 4.07 16.05 -22.79
CA PHE A 34 4.38 17.46 -23.05
C PHE A 34 3.15 18.41 -22.93
N LYS A 35 1.93 17.86 -22.86
CA LYS A 35 0.67 18.61 -22.73
C LYS A 35 0.25 18.88 -21.28
N HIS A 36 0.91 18.26 -20.30
CA HIS A 36 0.49 18.30 -18.89
C HIS A 36 1.53 18.96 -17.99
N TYR A 37 1.14 19.65 -16.93
CA TYR A 37 2.11 20.24 -16.00
C TYR A 37 2.82 19.16 -15.15
N ILE A 38 3.99 19.50 -14.61
CA ILE A 38 4.77 18.64 -13.71
C ILE A 38 4.21 18.77 -12.29
N MET A 39 4.17 17.66 -11.56
CA MET A 39 3.81 17.64 -10.13
C MET A 39 4.59 16.54 -9.39
N PRO A 40 4.63 16.54 -8.04
CA PRO A 40 5.19 15.43 -7.28
C PRO A 40 4.39 14.13 -7.49
N ARG A 41 5.09 13.07 -7.89
CA ARG A 41 4.53 11.74 -8.20
C ARG A 41 5.43 10.61 -7.69
N MET A 42 4.80 9.49 -7.34
CA MET A 42 5.50 8.24 -7.02
C MET A 42 6.26 7.69 -8.23
N SER A 43 7.28 6.87 -7.98
CA SER A 43 7.96 6.03 -8.98
C SER A 43 7.75 4.55 -8.64
N ASN A 44 8.61 3.98 -7.79
CA ASN A 44 8.42 2.68 -7.16
C ASN A 44 8.30 2.89 -5.65
N THR A 45 7.13 2.61 -5.09
CA THR A 45 6.86 2.80 -3.66
C THR A 45 6.91 1.44 -2.96
N LEU A 46 7.88 1.27 -2.07
CA LEU A 46 8.25 -0.04 -1.53
C LEU A 46 8.32 0.00 -0.01
N MET A 47 7.95 -1.11 0.64
CA MET A 47 8.30 -1.39 2.04
C MET A 47 9.49 -2.35 2.07
N LEU A 48 10.48 -2.06 2.92
CA LEU A 48 11.63 -2.94 3.11
C LEU A 48 11.22 -4.22 3.85
N ALA A 49 11.95 -5.31 3.60
CA ALA A 49 11.77 -6.57 4.30
C ALA A 49 12.05 -6.41 5.80
N GLY A 50 11.27 -7.11 6.61
CA GLY A 50 11.54 -7.34 8.03
C GLY A 50 12.25 -8.67 8.24
N GLU A 51 12.07 -9.23 9.43
CA GLU A 51 12.78 -10.45 9.87
C GLU A 51 11.84 -11.65 10.05
N SER A 52 10.51 -11.44 10.02
CA SER A 52 9.55 -12.51 10.27
C SER A 52 9.49 -13.51 9.12
N ASN A 53 9.38 -14.80 9.43
CA ASN A 53 9.05 -15.80 8.43
C ASN A 53 7.57 -15.62 8.02
N PRO A 54 7.25 -15.54 6.72
CA PRO A 54 5.87 -15.39 6.24
C PRO A 54 4.92 -16.47 6.76
N ASP A 55 5.38 -17.71 6.88
CA ASP A 55 4.57 -18.81 7.41
C ASP A 55 4.22 -18.58 8.88
N ASP A 56 5.13 -17.99 9.66
CA ASP A 56 4.90 -17.69 11.07
C ASP A 56 3.94 -16.49 11.24
N ILE A 57 3.98 -15.53 10.30
CA ILE A 57 2.98 -14.47 10.24
C ILE A 57 1.58 -15.09 10.08
N VAL A 58 1.39 -15.99 9.11
CA VAL A 58 0.10 -16.66 8.90
C VAL A 58 -0.32 -17.48 10.13
N ARG A 59 0.62 -18.24 10.73
CA ARG A 59 0.35 -19.05 11.94
C ARG A 59 -0.08 -18.22 13.15
N SER A 60 0.36 -16.96 13.23
CA SER A 60 0.00 -16.06 14.34
C SER A 60 -1.46 -15.59 14.32
N VAL A 61 -2.17 -15.77 13.20
CA VAL A 61 -3.54 -15.26 13.03
C VAL A 61 -4.56 -16.31 13.42
N GLU A 62 -5.28 -16.08 14.53
CA GLU A 62 -6.36 -16.96 14.98
C GLU A 62 -7.56 -16.92 14.02
N ARG A 63 -7.98 -15.72 13.60
CA ARG A 63 -9.04 -15.53 12.61
C ARG A 63 -8.80 -14.25 11.82
N GLY A 64 -8.79 -14.34 10.51
CA GLY A 64 -8.53 -13.18 9.64
C GLY A 64 -8.66 -13.52 8.17
N ILE A 65 -8.10 -12.67 7.32
CA ILE A 65 -8.04 -12.90 5.87
C ILE A 65 -6.60 -12.78 5.37
N TYR A 66 -6.23 -13.64 4.44
CA TYR A 66 -4.98 -13.59 3.72
C TYR A 66 -5.24 -13.00 2.32
N CYS A 67 -4.74 -11.79 2.06
CA CYS A 67 -4.93 -11.10 0.78
C CYS A 67 -3.69 -11.29 -0.11
N VAL A 68 -3.85 -11.97 -1.25
CA VAL A 68 -2.75 -12.32 -2.15
C VAL A 68 -2.54 -11.28 -3.23
N SER A 69 -3.64 -10.81 -3.86
CA SER A 69 -3.57 -9.89 -4.99
C SER A 69 -4.67 -8.83 -4.93
N PHE A 70 -4.41 -7.69 -5.59
CA PHE A 70 -5.26 -6.50 -5.60
C PHE A 70 -5.41 -5.98 -7.04
N SER A 71 -6.54 -5.37 -7.37
CA SER A 71 -6.76 -4.73 -8.69
C SER A 71 -6.49 -3.24 -8.70
N GLY A 72 -6.60 -2.57 -7.55
CA GLY A 72 -6.46 -1.13 -7.43
C GLY A 72 -7.05 -0.57 -6.14
N GLY A 73 -7.07 0.75 -6.06
CA GLY A 73 -7.66 1.46 -4.93
C GLY A 73 -7.62 2.97 -5.09
N GLN A 74 -8.19 3.64 -4.11
CA GLN A 74 -8.28 5.09 -4.06
C GLN A 74 -8.00 5.58 -2.65
N VAL A 75 -7.48 6.79 -2.54
CA VAL A 75 -7.22 7.46 -1.27
C VAL A 75 -7.83 8.86 -1.31
N ASN A 76 -8.49 9.24 -0.22
CA ASN A 76 -8.79 10.62 0.10
C ASN A 76 -7.67 11.14 1.00
N ILE A 77 -6.77 11.92 0.42
CA ILE A 77 -5.59 12.43 1.13
C ILE A 77 -5.93 13.46 2.21
N SER A 78 -7.12 14.07 2.17
CA SER A 78 -7.51 15.13 3.11
C SER A 78 -7.78 14.58 4.50
N ASN A 79 -8.43 13.41 4.58
CA ASN A 79 -8.73 12.75 5.85
C ASN A 79 -7.90 11.47 6.06
N GLY A 80 -7.25 10.96 5.01
CA GLY A 80 -6.38 9.78 5.06
C GLY A 80 -7.09 8.46 4.73
N ASP A 81 -8.37 8.49 4.39
CA ASP A 81 -9.13 7.26 4.13
C ASP A 81 -8.75 6.65 2.79
N PHE A 82 -8.68 5.33 2.73
CA PHE A 82 -8.41 4.58 1.52
C PHE A 82 -9.32 3.38 1.37
N VAL A 83 -9.47 2.93 0.13
CA VAL A 83 -10.08 1.66 -0.23
C VAL A 83 -9.18 0.91 -1.20
N PHE A 84 -9.01 -0.40 -0.99
CA PHE A 84 -8.37 -1.30 -1.94
C PHE A 84 -9.26 -2.49 -2.25
N SER A 85 -9.36 -2.87 -3.52
CA SER A 85 -10.12 -4.03 -3.96
C SER A 85 -9.22 -5.25 -4.08
N VAL A 86 -9.57 -6.31 -3.36
CA VAL A 86 -8.82 -7.56 -3.31
C VAL A 86 -9.34 -8.50 -4.39
N THR A 87 -8.44 -9.03 -5.22
CA THR A 87 -8.77 -9.94 -6.32
C THR A 87 -8.63 -11.41 -5.93
N GLU A 88 -7.82 -11.70 -4.93
CA GLU A 88 -7.61 -13.04 -4.41
C GLU A 88 -7.37 -12.96 -2.90
N ALA A 89 -8.24 -13.63 -2.15
CA ALA A 89 -8.11 -13.73 -0.70
C ALA A 89 -8.64 -15.07 -0.18
N TYR A 90 -8.19 -15.42 1.01
CA TYR A 90 -8.57 -16.62 1.72
C TYR A 90 -8.86 -16.32 3.19
N MET A 91 -9.75 -17.09 3.81
CA MET A 91 -9.88 -17.06 5.27
C MET A 91 -8.63 -17.64 5.93
N ILE A 92 -8.24 -17.05 7.06
CA ILE A 92 -7.32 -17.68 8.00
C ILE A 92 -8.13 -18.10 9.22
N GLU A 93 -7.99 -19.36 9.64
CA GLU A 93 -8.55 -19.90 10.87
C GLU A 93 -7.50 -20.76 11.58
N ASN A 94 -7.25 -20.47 12.86
CA ASN A 94 -6.26 -21.15 13.70
C ASN A 94 -4.88 -21.24 13.04
N GLY A 95 -4.41 -20.12 12.46
CA GLY A 95 -3.11 -20.04 11.81
C GLY A 95 -2.99 -20.79 10.48
N ARG A 96 -4.12 -21.14 9.84
CA ARG A 96 -4.15 -21.89 8.58
C ARG A 96 -4.99 -21.17 7.54
N ILE A 97 -4.43 -21.06 6.33
CA ILE A 97 -5.16 -20.58 5.15
C ILE A 97 -6.20 -21.64 4.76
N GLY A 98 -7.46 -21.21 4.69
CA GLY A 98 -8.61 -22.04 4.42
C GLY A 98 -9.33 -21.65 3.13
N ALA A 99 -10.65 -21.50 3.21
CA ALA A 99 -11.51 -21.28 2.05
C ALA A 99 -11.21 -19.95 1.33
N PRO A 100 -11.29 -19.91 -0.02
CA PRO A 100 -11.19 -18.67 -0.76
C PRO A 100 -12.41 -17.77 -0.50
N ILE A 101 -12.19 -16.46 -0.48
CA ILE A 101 -13.24 -15.44 -0.35
C ILE A 101 -13.17 -14.47 -1.55
N ARG A 102 -14.32 -13.90 -1.90
CA ARG A 102 -14.49 -12.99 -3.04
C ARG A 102 -15.14 -11.69 -2.60
N ASP A 103 -15.11 -10.71 -3.49
CA ASP A 103 -15.77 -9.41 -3.32
C ASP A 103 -15.35 -8.69 -2.04
N VAL A 104 -14.05 -8.71 -1.76
CA VAL A 104 -13.46 -8.09 -0.56
C VAL A 104 -12.89 -6.72 -0.90
N ASN A 105 -13.38 -5.70 -0.21
CA ASN A 105 -12.76 -4.39 -0.17
C ASN A 105 -12.13 -4.14 1.20
N LEU A 106 -10.89 -3.67 1.23
CA LEU A 106 -10.25 -3.21 2.46
C LEU A 106 -10.46 -1.71 2.58
N ILE A 107 -11.01 -1.28 3.71
CA ILE A 107 -11.28 0.14 4.01
C ILE A 107 -10.54 0.50 5.29
N GLY A 108 -9.85 1.64 5.28
CA GLY A 108 -9.14 2.10 6.46
C GLY A 108 -8.61 3.51 6.30
N ASN A 109 -7.91 3.97 7.32
CA ASN A 109 -7.20 5.24 7.32
C ASN A 109 -5.69 4.98 7.27
N GLY A 110 -4.96 5.65 6.37
CA GLY A 110 -3.57 5.35 6.05
C GLY A 110 -2.64 5.34 7.27
N PRO A 111 -2.48 6.47 7.98
CA PRO A 111 -1.67 6.53 9.20
C PRO A 111 -2.09 5.52 10.28
N ASP A 112 -3.40 5.35 10.50
CA ASP A 112 -3.93 4.40 11.49
C ASP A 112 -3.57 2.95 11.14
N VAL A 113 -3.81 2.53 9.89
CA VAL A 113 -3.47 1.18 9.42
C VAL A 113 -1.96 0.92 9.47
N LEU A 114 -1.14 1.91 9.11
CA LEU A 114 0.32 1.79 9.23
C LEU A 114 0.77 1.62 10.69
N SER A 115 0.08 2.25 11.65
CA SER A 115 0.37 2.07 13.08
C SER A 115 -0.03 0.68 13.61
N LYS A 116 -0.89 -0.03 12.89
CA LYS A 116 -1.39 -1.38 13.22
C LYS A 116 -0.56 -2.50 12.58
N VAL A 117 0.53 -2.17 11.87
CA VAL A 117 1.46 -3.17 11.34
C VAL A 117 2.24 -3.79 12.50
N THR A 118 2.05 -5.09 12.74
CA THR A 118 2.66 -5.81 13.87
C THR A 118 3.78 -6.76 13.47
N MET A 119 3.78 -7.26 12.24
CA MET A 119 4.82 -8.14 11.70
C MET A 119 5.11 -7.80 10.25
N VAL A 120 6.39 -7.88 9.89
CA VAL A 120 6.89 -7.62 8.53
C VAL A 120 7.79 -8.79 8.12
N GLY A 121 7.42 -9.43 7.02
CA GLY A 121 8.06 -10.62 6.49
C GLY A 121 9.43 -10.34 5.88
N SER A 122 10.27 -11.37 5.81
CA SER A 122 11.57 -11.34 5.14
C SER A 122 11.47 -11.53 3.62
N ASP A 123 10.28 -11.75 3.08
CA ASP A 123 9.97 -12.19 1.72
C ASP A 123 9.59 -11.04 0.78
N TYR A 124 10.40 -9.98 0.73
CA TYR A 124 10.13 -8.85 -0.16
C TYR A 124 9.88 -9.28 -1.61
N ARG A 125 8.80 -8.76 -2.19
CA ARG A 125 8.49 -8.90 -3.62
C ARG A 125 8.11 -7.57 -4.24
N LEU A 126 8.58 -7.34 -5.46
CA LEU A 126 8.10 -6.29 -6.35
C LEU A 126 6.93 -6.84 -7.16
N SER A 127 5.91 -6.02 -7.41
CA SER A 127 4.78 -6.41 -8.25
C SER A 127 5.19 -6.62 -9.72
N ASP A 128 4.28 -7.18 -10.52
CA ASP A 128 4.46 -7.52 -11.94
C ASP A 128 4.63 -6.33 -12.91
N GLY A 129 4.83 -5.10 -12.40
CA GLY A 129 5.11 -3.89 -13.18
C GLY A 129 3.93 -3.31 -13.97
N ARG A 130 2.68 -3.75 -13.73
CA ARG A 130 1.51 -3.31 -14.51
C ARG A 130 0.76 -2.10 -13.95
N TRP A 131 1.28 -1.44 -12.93
CA TRP A 131 0.53 -0.40 -12.20
C TRP A 131 0.60 0.97 -12.88
N THR A 132 -0.56 1.63 -12.90
CA THR A 132 -0.71 3.02 -13.34
C THR A 132 -1.31 3.85 -12.23
N CYS A 133 -0.70 4.98 -11.91
CA CYS A 133 -1.20 5.93 -10.92
C CYS A 133 -1.89 7.09 -11.63
N GLY A 134 -3.15 7.37 -11.28
CA GLY A 134 -3.88 8.57 -11.69
C GLY A 134 -3.80 9.68 -10.64
N LYS A 135 -3.52 10.92 -11.06
CA LYS A 135 -3.61 12.12 -10.21
C LYS A 135 -3.86 13.35 -11.08
N ASP A 136 -4.86 14.17 -10.72
CA ASP A 136 -5.27 15.39 -11.45
C ASP A 136 -5.41 15.17 -12.97
N GLY A 137 -6.05 14.06 -13.34
CA GLY A 137 -6.28 13.67 -14.73
C GLY A 137 -5.06 13.07 -15.46
N GLN A 138 -3.89 12.97 -14.81
CA GLN A 138 -2.68 12.40 -15.39
C GLN A 138 -2.39 10.97 -14.93
N SER A 139 -2.10 10.09 -15.88
CA SER A 139 -1.72 8.69 -15.69
C SER A 139 -0.23 8.49 -15.92
N VAL A 140 0.47 7.92 -14.93
CA VAL A 140 1.91 7.60 -15.04
C VAL A 140 2.18 6.17 -14.55
N PRO A 141 3.12 5.43 -15.18
CA PRO A 141 3.50 4.11 -14.73
C PRO A 141 4.21 4.19 -13.37
N VAL A 142 3.86 3.28 -12.47
CA VAL A 142 4.43 3.16 -11.12
C VAL A 142 4.71 1.70 -10.78
N GLY A 143 5.52 1.46 -9.76
CA GLY A 143 5.70 0.14 -9.16
C GLY A 143 5.35 0.16 -7.68
N VAL A 144 4.94 -1.00 -7.17
CA VAL A 144 4.69 -1.24 -5.75
C VAL A 144 5.37 -2.53 -5.32
N GLY A 145 5.80 -2.59 -4.07
CA GLY A 145 6.46 -3.76 -3.51
C GLY A 145 6.32 -3.81 -2.00
N LEU A 146 6.10 -5.02 -1.50
CA LEU A 146 5.78 -5.28 -0.12
C LEU A 146 6.28 -6.70 0.20
N PRO A 147 6.86 -6.96 1.38
CA PRO A 147 6.90 -8.32 1.93
C PRO A 147 5.50 -8.76 2.40
N THR A 148 5.37 -9.96 2.96
CA THR A 148 4.18 -10.31 3.73
C THR A 148 4.07 -9.39 4.95
N VAL A 149 2.90 -8.79 5.19
CA VAL A 149 2.68 -7.85 6.31
C VAL A 149 1.43 -8.24 7.06
N LEU A 150 1.51 -8.23 8.40
CA LEU A 150 0.35 -8.37 9.27
C LEU A 150 -0.13 -7.01 9.77
N VAL A 151 -1.39 -6.71 9.48
CA VAL A 151 -2.12 -5.59 10.07
C VAL A 151 -3.08 -6.16 11.12
N SER A 152 -2.96 -5.70 12.37
CA SER A 152 -3.75 -6.23 13.49
C SER A 152 -5.25 -5.94 13.39
N GLY A 153 -5.66 -4.95 12.59
CA GLY A 153 -7.06 -4.69 12.31
C GLY A 153 -7.28 -3.72 11.15
N ILE A 154 -8.20 -4.08 10.25
CA ILE A 154 -8.66 -3.26 9.13
C ILE A 154 -10.12 -3.63 8.81
N THR A 155 -10.91 -2.69 8.30
CA THR A 155 -12.30 -2.97 7.93
C THR A 155 -12.33 -3.77 6.63
N VAL A 156 -13.01 -4.92 6.68
CA VAL A 156 -13.22 -5.82 5.54
C VAL A 156 -14.66 -5.66 5.05
N GLY A 157 -14.83 -4.98 3.92
CA GLY A 157 -16.10 -4.86 3.23
C GLY A 157 -16.37 -6.10 2.40
N GLY A 158 -17.09 -7.06 2.98
CA GLY A 158 -17.64 -8.24 2.33
C GLY A 158 -19.11 -8.44 2.72
N THR A 159 -19.77 -9.45 2.15
CA THR A 159 -21.16 -9.79 2.52
C THR A 159 -21.17 -10.89 3.59
N SER A 160 -22.09 -10.82 4.54
CA SER A 160 -22.27 -11.84 5.59
C SER A 160 -22.94 -13.13 5.08
N VAL A 161 -23.07 -13.29 3.76
CA VAL A 161 -23.79 -14.41 3.15
C VAL A 161 -22.82 -15.57 3.02
N ALA A 162 -22.62 -16.26 4.13
CA ALA A 162 -22.03 -17.60 4.19
C ALA A 162 -23.15 -18.65 4.15
#